data_AF-A0A0G1PF18-F1
#
_entry.id   AF-A0A0G1PF18-F1
#
_cell.length_a   1.000
_cell.length_b   1.000
_cell.length_c   1.000
_cell.angle_alpha   90.00
_cell.angle_beta   90.00
_cell.angle_gamma   90.00
#
_symmetry.space_group_name_H-M   'P 1'
#
loop_
_entity.id
_entity.type
_entity.pdbx_description
1 polymer ?
#
loop_
_entity_poly.entity_id
_entity_poly.type
_entity_poly.pdbx_seq_one_letter_code
_entity_poly.pdbx_strand_id
1 'polypeptide(L)'
;MIVGIHWGEEYQDKANKFQREWAKKLVEVGADVIVGHHPHWVQDVEYIKKPVYAEGASSPSVSEDTKYDEYAVAYYSLGNFIFDQMWSKKTREGLIIKLTFRDGRLISEEKLPIYMSSWAQPEFVEK
;
A
#
# COMPACT_ATOMS: atom_id res chain seq x y z
N MET A 1 1.48 -9.50 -9.05
CA MET A 1 0.43 -9.88 -8.07
C MET A 1 0.06 -8.70 -7.19
N ILE A 2 -1.23 -8.55 -6.87
CA ILE A 2 -1.74 -7.57 -5.88
C ILE A 2 -2.18 -8.35 -4.64
N VAL A 3 -1.74 -7.93 -3.45
CA VAL A 3 -2.07 -8.58 -2.17
C VAL A 3 -2.91 -7.63 -1.32
N GLY A 4 -4.11 -8.05 -0.94
CA GLY A 4 -4.90 -7.40 0.10
C GLY A 4 -4.63 -8.04 1.47
N ILE A 5 -4.39 -7.25 2.51
CA ILE A 5 -4.04 -7.79 3.84
C ILE A 5 -4.64 -6.98 5.00
N HIS A 6 -5.11 -7.68 6.03
CA HIS A 6 -5.63 -7.09 7.27
C HIS A 6 -4.56 -7.20 8.37
N TRP A 7 -3.98 -6.08 8.82
CA TRP A 7 -2.81 -6.10 9.71
C TRP A 7 -2.52 -4.77 10.42
N GLY A 8 -1.52 -4.77 11.30
CA GLY A 8 -1.08 -3.57 12.01
C GLY A 8 -1.85 -3.35 13.30
N GLU A 9 -1.78 -2.14 13.82
CA GLU A 9 -2.42 -1.73 15.07
C GLU A 9 -3.38 -0.58 14.79
N GLU A 10 -4.52 -0.58 15.48
CA GLU A 10 -5.51 0.49 15.34
C GLU A 10 -4.93 1.86 15.68
N TYR A 11 -5.34 2.86 14.91
CA TYR A 11 -5.08 4.28 15.15
C TYR A 11 -3.59 4.67 15.17
N GLN A 12 -2.79 4.01 14.34
CA GLN A 12 -1.40 4.36 14.07
C GLN A 12 -1.26 4.91 12.64
N ASP A 13 -0.62 6.07 12.46
CA ASP A 13 -0.39 6.69 11.14
C ASP A 13 0.93 6.24 10.47
N LYS A 14 1.67 5.35 11.13
CA LYS A 14 2.87 4.70 10.59
C LYS A 14 2.76 3.20 10.69
N ALA A 15 3.18 2.52 9.63
CA ALA A 15 3.30 1.07 9.63
C ALA A 15 4.37 0.61 10.64
N ASN A 16 4.02 -0.37 11.47
CA ASN A 16 4.93 -0.94 12.47
C ASN A 16 5.98 -1.87 11.82
N LYS A 17 6.95 -2.33 12.61
CA LYS A 17 8.04 -3.20 12.12
C LYS A 17 7.52 -4.50 11.50
N PHE A 18 6.50 -5.10 12.13
CA PHE A 18 5.89 -6.33 11.65
C PHE A 18 5.30 -6.16 10.24
N GLN A 19 4.53 -5.10 10.01
CA GLN A 19 3.96 -4.81 8.69
C GLN A 19 5.07 -4.67 7.64
N ARG A 20 6.14 -3.94 7.94
CA ARG A 20 7.26 -3.72 7.00
C ARG A 20 8.05 -4.99 6.69
N GLU A 21 8.32 -5.80 7.70
CA GLU A 21 9.02 -7.08 7.52
C GLU A 21 8.19 -8.03 6.64
N TRP A 22 6.89 -8.11 6.86
CA TRP A 22 6.01 -8.92 6.03
C TRP A 22 5.81 -8.36 4.63
N ALA A 23 5.76 -7.04 4.47
CA ALA A 23 5.71 -6.42 3.15
C ALA A 23 6.91 -6.83 2.31
N LYS A 24 8.12 -6.78 2.89
CA LYS A 24 9.35 -7.23 2.21
C LYS A 24 9.28 -8.70 1.81
N LYS A 25 8.85 -9.59 2.72
CA LYS A 25 8.68 -11.02 2.41
C LYS A 25 7.66 -11.28 1.29
N LEU A 26 6.56 -10.53 1.27
CA LEU A 26 5.55 -10.63 0.21
C LEU A 26 6.11 -10.17 -1.15
N VAL A 27 6.89 -9.09 -1.16
CA VAL A 27 7.57 -8.60 -2.37
C VAL A 27 8.64 -9.58 -2.83
N GLU A 28 9.39 -10.17 -1.90
CA GLU A 28 10.37 -11.22 -2.19
C GLU A 28 9.74 -12.41 -2.92
N VAL A 29 8.51 -12.79 -2.60
CA VAL A 29 7.80 -13.89 -3.28
C VAL A 29 6.92 -13.44 -4.46
N GLY A 30 7.08 -12.20 -4.92
CA GLY A 30 6.49 -11.71 -6.18
C GLY A 30 5.25 -10.81 -6.06
N ALA A 31 4.99 -10.22 -4.89
CA ALA A 31 4.01 -9.13 -4.79
C ALA A 31 4.52 -7.87 -5.50
N ASP A 32 3.68 -7.27 -6.34
CA ASP A 32 3.94 -5.98 -7.00
C ASP A 32 3.24 -4.82 -6.28
N VAL A 33 2.10 -5.11 -5.67
CA VAL A 33 1.32 -4.14 -4.87
C VAL A 33 0.79 -4.81 -3.63
N ILE A 34 0.91 -4.15 -2.48
CA ILE A 34 0.31 -4.56 -1.21
C ILE A 34 -0.66 -3.47 -0.77
N VAL A 35 -1.89 -3.85 -0.48
CA VAL A 35 -2.96 -2.96 -0.01
C VAL A 35 -3.43 -3.44 1.35
N GLY A 36 -3.00 -2.74 2.38
CA GLY A 36 -3.34 -3.02 3.77
C GLY A 36 -4.63 -2.31 4.22
N HIS A 37 -5.26 -2.89 5.23
CA HIS A 37 -6.33 -2.30 6.04
C HIS A 37 -6.26 -2.84 7.47
N HIS A 38 -7.17 -2.38 8.36
CA HIS A 38 -7.26 -2.62 9.82
C HIS A 38 -6.98 -1.38 10.68
N PRO A 39 -5.90 -0.60 10.47
CA PRO A 39 -5.55 0.50 11.39
C PRO A 39 -6.58 1.62 11.52
N HIS A 40 -7.62 1.64 10.68
CA HIS A 40 -8.66 2.67 10.57
C HIS A 40 -8.16 4.09 10.26
N TRP A 41 -6.84 4.31 10.23
CA TRP A 41 -6.16 5.52 9.78
C TRP A 41 -5.39 5.22 8.49
N VAL A 42 -5.24 6.24 7.64
CA VAL A 42 -4.31 6.18 6.51
C VAL A 42 -2.88 6.08 7.06
N GLN A 43 -2.13 5.09 6.59
CA GLN A 43 -0.71 4.93 6.91
C GLN A 43 0.17 5.36 5.75
N ASP A 44 1.48 5.41 6.00
CA ASP A 44 2.47 5.74 4.98
C ASP A 44 2.55 4.69 3.85
N VAL A 45 3.16 5.10 2.74
CA VAL A 45 3.40 4.26 1.56
C VAL A 45 4.89 3.99 1.44
N GLU A 46 5.26 2.75 1.13
CA GLU A 46 6.65 2.34 0.94
C GLU A 46 6.85 1.72 -0.44
N TYR A 47 7.90 2.13 -1.14
CA TYR A 47 8.35 1.50 -2.38
C TYR A 47 9.49 0.54 -2.04
N ILE A 48 9.26 -0.75 -2.26
CA ILE A 48 10.17 -1.83 -1.88
C ILE A 48 10.86 -2.34 -3.14
N LYS A 49 12.19 -2.28 -3.18
CA LYS A 49 12.97 -2.82 -4.31
C LYS A 49 12.68 -4.31 -4.46
N LYS A 50 12.30 -4.72 -5.67
CA LYS A 50 12.05 -6.12 -5.99
C LYS A 50 13.39 -6.86 -6.15
N PRO A 51 13.48 -8.12 -5.70
CA PRO A 51 14.61 -8.94 -6.06
C PRO A 51 14.65 -9.23 -7.56
N VAL A 52 15.86 -9.45 -8.09
CA VAL A 52 16.09 -9.91 -9.46
C VAL A 52 16.26 -11.42 -9.45
N TYR A 53 15.49 -12.11 -10.29
CA TYR A 53 15.64 -13.54 -10.55
C TYR A 53 16.35 -13.71 -11.88
N ALA A 54 17.62 -14.11 -11.83
CA ALA A 54 18.31 -14.53 -13.04
C ALA A 54 17.67 -15.83 -13.56
N GLU A 55 17.68 -16.01 -14.88
CA GLU A 55 17.12 -17.20 -15.52
C GLU A 55 17.82 -18.47 -14.97
N GLY A 56 17.02 -19.42 -14.47
CA GLY A 56 17.53 -20.66 -13.86
C GLY A 56 18.02 -20.53 -12.41
N ALA A 57 17.97 -19.35 -11.78
CA ALA A 57 18.35 -19.19 -10.39
C ALA A 57 17.29 -19.74 -9.43
N SER A 58 17.73 -20.52 -8.43
CA SER A 58 16.86 -21.01 -7.35
C SER A 58 16.60 -19.96 -6.26
N SER A 59 17.37 -18.88 -6.25
CA SER A 59 17.33 -17.82 -5.25
C SER A 59 17.48 -16.45 -5.91
N PRO A 60 16.76 -15.43 -5.42
CA PRO A 60 16.91 -14.07 -5.90
C PRO A 60 18.25 -13.44 -5.50
N SER A 61 18.69 -12.44 -6.26
CA SER A 61 19.73 -11.51 -5.84
C SER A 61 19.22 -10.07 -5.93
N VAL A 62 19.81 -9.17 -5.14
CA VAL A 62 19.54 -7.73 -5.21
C VAL A 62 20.73 -7.09 -5.92
N SER A 63 20.52 -6.46 -7.08
CA SER A 63 21.60 -5.75 -7.78
C SER A 63 22.05 -4.53 -6.97
N GLU A 64 23.35 -4.25 -6.96
CA GLU A 64 23.87 -2.95 -6.49
C GLU A 64 23.73 -1.86 -7.57
N ASP A 65 23.60 -2.26 -8.85
CA ASP A 65 23.29 -1.36 -9.96
C ASP A 65 21.79 -1.03 -9.94
N THR A 66 21.48 0.26 -9.78
CA THR A 66 20.12 0.79 -9.62
C THR A 66 19.42 1.09 -10.95
N LYS A 67 20.13 0.98 -12.08
CA LYS A 67 19.62 1.41 -13.39
C LYS A 67 18.39 0.62 -13.88
N TYR A 68 18.19 -0.60 -13.39
CA TYR A 68 17.10 -1.48 -13.79
C TYR A 68 16.23 -1.94 -12.61
N ASP A 69 16.23 -1.18 -11.51
CA ASP A 69 15.47 -1.54 -10.33
C ASP A 69 13.97 -1.49 -10.60
N GLU A 70 13.30 -2.62 -10.41
CA GLU A 70 11.85 -2.67 -10.31
C GLU A 70 11.44 -2.54 -8.83
N TYR A 71 10.31 -1.86 -8.59
CA TYR A 71 9.78 -1.65 -7.24
C TYR A 71 8.36 -2.18 -7.14
N ALA A 72 8.06 -2.78 -6.01
CA ALA A 72 6.71 -2.99 -5.54
C ALA A 72 6.28 -1.81 -4.65
N VAL A 73 4.99 -1.60 -4.49
CA VAL A 73 4.44 -0.54 -3.63
C VAL A 73 3.56 -1.12 -2.53
N ALA A 74 3.79 -0.73 -1.29
CA ALA A 74 3.00 -1.10 -0.13
C ALA A 74 2.25 0.12 0.41
N TYR A 75 0.92 0.07 0.33
CA TYR A 75 0.02 0.99 1.03
C TYR A 75 -0.38 0.29 2.33
N TYR A 76 0.22 0.68 3.45
CA TYR A 76 0.07 -0.09 4.69
C TYR A 76 -1.34 -0.04 5.30
N SER A 77 -2.05 1.05 5.07
CA SER A 77 -3.47 1.20 5.38
C SER A 77 -4.05 2.34 4.54
N LEU A 78 -5.21 2.09 3.93
CA LEU A 78 -5.99 3.11 3.21
C LEU A 78 -6.95 3.89 4.10
N GLY A 79 -7.02 3.59 5.40
CA GLY A 79 -8.02 4.19 6.31
C GLY A 79 -9.43 3.67 6.03
N ASN A 80 -10.44 4.46 6.44
CA ASN A 80 -11.84 4.11 6.27
C ASN A 80 -12.39 4.64 4.94
N PHE A 81 -13.33 3.90 4.33
CA PHE A 81 -14.07 4.34 3.14
C PHE A 81 -15.53 4.67 3.47
N ILE A 82 -16.29 3.66 3.91
CA ILE A 82 -17.65 3.77 4.45
C ILE A 82 -17.62 3.10 5.82
N PHE A 83 -17.73 3.87 6.90
CA PHE A 83 -17.60 3.35 8.26
C PHE A 83 -18.32 4.22 9.30
N ASP A 84 -18.67 3.64 10.44
CA ASP A 84 -19.42 4.30 11.53
C ASP A 84 -18.51 5.01 12.55
N GLN A 85 -17.19 4.93 12.39
CA GLN A 85 -16.22 5.64 13.22
C GLN A 85 -16.07 7.12 12.81
N MET A 86 -16.99 7.97 13.28
CA MET A 86 -16.98 9.41 13.00
C MET A 86 -16.34 10.27 14.12
N TRP A 87 -15.73 9.62 15.11
CA TRP A 87 -15.32 10.24 16.38
C TRP A 87 -13.99 11.00 16.32
N SER A 88 -13.17 10.82 15.28
CA SER A 88 -11.95 11.61 15.08
C SER A 88 -11.76 12.03 13.63
N LYS A 89 -10.95 13.09 13.43
CA LYS A 89 -10.58 13.54 12.08
C LYS A 89 -9.93 12.41 11.29
N LYS A 90 -8.97 11.70 11.89
CA LYS A 90 -8.19 10.65 11.21
C LYS A 90 -8.99 9.39 10.88
N THR A 91 -10.03 9.05 11.63
CA THR A 91 -10.94 7.94 11.28
C THR A 91 -11.89 8.27 10.13
N ARG A 92 -12.02 9.56 9.80
CA ARG A 92 -12.81 10.06 8.68
C ARG A 92 -11.97 10.31 7.42
N GLU A 93 -10.65 10.24 7.54
CA GLU A 93 -9.71 10.31 6.42
C GLU A 93 -9.56 8.92 5.80
N GLY A 94 -9.56 8.88 4.47
CA GLY A 94 -9.30 7.67 3.70
C GLY A 94 -8.55 7.98 2.43
N LEU A 95 -8.08 6.92 1.76
CA LEU A 95 -7.34 7.02 0.52
C LEU A 95 -7.89 6.02 -0.50
N ILE A 96 -8.38 6.52 -1.62
CA ILE A 96 -8.59 5.68 -2.81
C ILE A 96 -7.29 5.70 -3.62
N ILE A 97 -6.89 4.52 -4.10
CA ILE A 97 -5.76 4.37 -5.02
C ILE A 97 -6.27 3.88 -6.37
N LYS A 98 -5.88 4.58 -7.43
CA LYS A 98 -6.12 4.15 -8.81
C LYS A 98 -4.80 3.76 -9.42
N LEU A 99 -4.73 2.51 -9.84
CA LEU A 99 -3.52 1.88 -10.37
C LEU A 99 -3.76 1.49 -11.83
N THR A 100 -2.85 1.87 -12.71
CA THR A 100 -2.90 1.50 -14.13
C THR A 100 -1.76 0.56 -14.45
N PHE A 101 -2.09 -0.59 -15.04
CA PHE A 101 -1.12 -1.59 -15.45
C PHE A 101 -1.04 -1.70 -16.98
N ARG A 102 0.15 -1.96 -17.51
CA ARG A 102 0.40 -2.30 -18.92
C ARG A 102 1.46 -3.39 -18.97
N ASP A 103 1.20 -4.45 -19.74
CA ASP A 103 2.12 -5.58 -19.92
C ASP A 103 2.63 -6.16 -18.59
N GLY A 104 1.72 -6.29 -17.61
CA GLY A 104 2.02 -6.79 -16.27
C GLY A 104 2.75 -5.81 -15.35
N ARG A 105 3.07 -4.60 -15.80
CA ARG A 105 3.80 -3.57 -15.03
C ARG A 105 2.88 -2.44 -14.57
N LEU A 106 3.07 -1.97 -13.35
CA LEU A 106 2.43 -0.74 -12.85
C LEU A 106 3.07 0.46 -13.56
N ILE A 107 2.26 1.23 -14.29
CA ILE A 107 2.73 2.39 -15.09
C ILE A 107 2.21 3.73 -14.58
N SER A 108 1.18 3.74 -13.73
CA SER A 108 0.64 4.96 -13.14
C SER A 108 -0.07 4.67 -11.84
N GLU A 109 0.11 5.59 -10.89
CA GLU A 109 -0.49 5.61 -9.58
C GLU A 109 -1.14 6.98 -9.35
N GLU A 110 -2.40 6.99 -8.96
CA GLU A 110 -3.13 8.19 -8.57
C GLU A 110 -3.72 7.99 -7.16
N LYS A 111 -3.34 8.89 -6.26
CA LYS A 111 -3.82 8.97 -4.87
C LYS A 111 -4.97 9.96 -4.80
N LEU A 112 -6.15 9.45 -4.47
CA LEU A 112 -7.39 10.21 -4.37
C LEU A 112 -7.81 10.25 -2.90
N PRO A 113 -7.39 11.29 -2.14
CA PRO A 113 -7.79 11.44 -0.75
C PRO A 113 -9.30 11.62 -0.65
N ILE A 114 -9.89 10.99 0.35
CA ILE A 114 -11.30 11.16 0.67
C ILE A 114 -11.46 11.58 2.12
N TYR A 115 -12.60 12.21 2.39
CA TYR A 115 -13.02 12.57 3.74
C TYR A 115 -14.50 12.25 3.92
N MET A 116 -14.85 11.57 5.01
CA MET A 116 -16.25 11.36 5.39
C MET A 116 -16.79 12.64 6.05
N SER A 117 -17.37 13.56 5.28
CA SER A 117 -17.93 14.82 5.78
C SER A 117 -19.26 14.61 6.50
N SER A 118 -20.04 13.63 6.05
CA SER A 118 -21.31 13.18 6.62
C SER A 118 -21.22 11.70 7.04
N TRP A 119 -22.23 11.23 7.78
CA TRP A 119 -22.24 9.88 8.37
C TRP A 119 -22.07 8.79 7.32
N ALA A 120 -20.95 8.08 7.39
CA ALA A 120 -20.57 7.01 6.46
C ALA A 120 -20.59 7.42 4.97
N GLN A 121 -20.41 8.71 4.67
CA GLN A 121 -20.47 9.27 3.32
C GLN A 121 -19.11 9.88 2.95
N PRO A 122 -18.27 9.16 2.18
CA PRO A 122 -17.00 9.69 1.70
C PRO A 122 -17.19 10.65 0.53
N GLU A 123 -16.38 11.71 0.52
CA GLU A 123 -16.27 12.67 -0.58
C GLU A 123 -14.80 12.83 -0.96
N PHE A 124 -14.50 13.07 -2.24
CA PHE A 124 -13.14 13.41 -2.64
C PHE A 124 -12.74 14.75 -2.03
N VAL A 125 -11.52 14.82 -1.51
CA VAL A 125 -10.94 16.08 -1.08
C VAL A 125 -10.35 16.75 -2.32
N GLU A 126 -10.96 17.86 -2.77
CA GLU A 126 -10.42 18.68 -3.85
C GLU A 126 -9.03 19.22 -3.46
N LYS A 127 -8.10 19.23 -4.42
CA LYS A 127 -6.72 19.70 -4.21
C LYS A 127 -6.63 21.22 -4.23
#